data_AF-A0A1I7LHK9-F1
#
_entry.id   AF-A0A1I7LHK9-F1
#
_cell.length_a   1.000
_cell.length_b   1.000
_cell.length_c   1.000
_cell.angle_alpha   90.00
_cell.angle_beta   90.00
_cell.angle_gamma   90.00
#
_symmetry.space_group_name_H-M   'P 1'
#
loop_
_entity.id
_entity.type
_entity.pdbx_description
1 polymer ?
#
loop_
_entity_poly.entity_id
_entity_poly.type
_entity_poly.pdbx_seq_one_letter_code
_entity_poly.pdbx_strand_id
1 'polypeptide(L)'
;MMTNPIPDTAAEPDEHRLFVLENASGMTVAISERDASLRSWRAPDRYGRMANVLLADAGIDAHAGAAAAPVRWRGHLAEGGVSLLAARGDADMLVNYHLDDDGSLIINYQVVAASPVPLQANAYPCFNLNGGIAGVDDHMLRIEADYYVEVDADGAPVGVAAVGRTPFDFRQPAPIGPRLRWLDSQIRLAGGFDHCFFVRSHYTGGQCALREVACVFDPGSGRRLQLYSTEAALQFFSGDRDAGAPARPHRHRDGFGLEPNARPSLQSVAWPRVMLNPGEVYRQTTVYRISLQD
;
A
#
# COMPACT_ATOMS: atom_id res chain seq x y z
N MET A 1 -8.39 49.89 13.60
CA MET A 1 -8.65 48.80 14.55
C MET A 1 -8.03 47.54 13.97
N MET A 2 -7.26 46.84 14.79
CA MET A 2 -6.46 45.65 14.49
C MET A 2 -7.32 44.38 14.33
N THR A 3 -6.82 43.45 13.49
CA THR A 3 -6.74 41.97 13.63
C THR A 3 -8.04 41.17 13.89
N ASN A 4 -8.28 39.96 13.37
CA ASN A 4 -7.38 38.94 12.82
C ASN A 4 -8.18 37.92 11.97
N PRO A 5 -7.49 37.03 11.22
CA PRO A 5 -8.07 36.05 10.31
C PRO A 5 -8.42 34.70 10.97
N ILE A 6 -9.02 33.85 10.14
CA ILE A 6 -9.59 32.50 10.31
C ILE A 6 -8.58 31.52 10.97
N PRO A 7 -9.02 30.60 11.85
CA PRO A 7 -8.12 29.64 12.49
C PRO A 7 -7.67 28.52 11.55
N ASP A 8 -6.34 28.45 11.48
CA ASP A 8 -5.45 27.34 11.18
C ASP A 8 -5.97 25.96 11.63
N THR A 9 -5.97 25.00 10.71
CA THR A 9 -5.90 23.57 11.08
C THR A 9 -4.43 23.20 11.02
N ALA A 10 -3.75 23.37 12.15
CA ALA A 10 -2.36 22.99 12.30
C ALA A 10 -2.23 21.47 12.10
N ALA A 11 -1.71 21.05 10.95
CA ALA A 11 -0.94 19.83 10.88
C ALA A 11 0.30 20.06 11.75
N GLU A 12 0.56 19.18 12.72
CA GLU A 12 1.83 19.24 13.43
C GLU A 12 2.96 19.15 12.39
N PRO A 13 3.98 20.04 12.45
CA PRO A 13 5.12 19.93 11.56
C PRO A 13 5.82 18.59 11.85
N ASP A 14 5.99 17.75 10.83
CA ASP A 14 6.79 16.53 10.92
C ASP A 14 8.22 16.98 11.33
N GLU A 15 8.56 16.88 12.63
CA GLU A 15 9.87 17.26 13.18
C GLU A 15 11.02 16.38 12.63
N HIS A 16 10.69 15.44 11.75
CA HIS A 16 11.61 14.49 11.14
C HIS A 16 11.95 14.88 9.70
N ARG A 17 13.18 14.52 9.28
CA ARG A 17 13.72 14.84 7.95
C ARG A 17 12.86 14.19 6.86
N LEU A 18 12.50 14.97 5.85
CA LEU A 18 11.90 14.48 4.61
C LEU A 18 12.96 14.40 3.51
N PHE A 19 12.96 13.30 2.76
CA PHE A 19 13.70 13.18 1.51
C PHE A 19 12.74 13.39 0.34
N VAL A 20 13.10 14.24 -0.61
CA VAL A 20 12.29 14.49 -1.81
C VAL A 20 13.06 13.98 -3.02
N LEU A 21 12.47 13.03 -3.71
CA LEU A 21 12.91 12.56 -5.02
C LEU A 21 12.14 13.29 -6.10
N GLU A 22 12.81 13.68 -7.18
CA GLU A 22 12.21 14.32 -8.35
C GLU A 22 12.76 13.66 -9.61
N ASN A 23 11.89 13.42 -10.59
CA ASN A 23 12.27 12.86 -11.89
C ASN A 23 12.24 13.91 -13.01
N ALA A 24 12.71 13.57 -14.21
CA ALA A 24 12.79 14.50 -15.34
C ALA A 24 11.45 15.08 -15.81
N SER A 25 10.32 14.44 -15.46
CA SER A 25 8.96 14.91 -15.77
C SER A 25 8.38 15.86 -14.71
N GLY A 26 9.13 16.14 -13.64
CA GLY A 26 8.69 16.97 -12.51
C GLY A 26 7.75 16.24 -11.54
N MET A 27 7.64 14.91 -11.61
CA MET A 27 6.99 14.15 -10.54
C MET A 27 7.87 14.17 -9.30
N THR A 28 7.26 14.33 -8.13
CA THR A 28 7.99 14.36 -6.86
C THR A 28 7.44 13.35 -5.87
N VAL A 29 8.31 12.63 -5.18
CA VAL A 29 7.95 11.72 -4.08
C VAL A 29 8.66 12.17 -2.81
N ALA A 30 7.92 12.39 -1.73
CA ALA A 30 8.48 12.69 -0.41
C ALA A 30 8.43 11.46 0.49
N ILE A 31 9.56 11.12 1.11
CA ILE A 31 9.73 9.99 2.04
C ILE A 31 10.15 10.52 3.41
N SER A 32 9.47 10.08 4.48
CA SER A 32 9.82 10.47 5.85
C SER A 32 10.92 9.59 6.41
N GLU A 33 11.96 10.19 7.00
CA GLU A 33 12.95 9.46 7.77
C GLU A 33 12.36 8.83 9.02
N ARG A 34 11.23 9.32 9.56
CA ARG A 34 10.67 8.85 10.84
C ARG A 34 10.34 7.36 10.83
N ASP A 35 9.73 6.92 9.75
CA ASP A 35 9.05 5.63 9.61
C ASP A 35 9.19 5.06 8.19
N ALA A 36 10.08 5.63 7.37
CA ALA A 36 10.28 5.29 5.96
C ALA A 36 9.00 5.36 5.11
N SER A 37 7.99 6.12 5.54
CA SER A 37 6.71 6.30 4.85
C SER A 37 6.78 7.16 3.61
N LEU A 38 5.85 6.93 2.68
CA LEU A 38 5.55 7.89 1.63
C LEU A 38 4.62 8.98 2.20
N ARG A 39 5.06 10.24 2.15
CA ARG A 39 4.29 11.40 2.62
C ARG A 39 3.56 12.12 1.48
N SER A 40 4.16 12.13 0.29
CA SER A 40 3.50 12.67 -0.89
C SER A 40 4.02 12.04 -2.17
N TRP A 41 3.16 11.99 -3.18
CA TRP A 41 3.53 11.69 -4.56
C TRP A 41 2.75 12.62 -5.47
N ARG A 42 3.43 13.64 -5.99
CA ARG A 42 2.84 14.59 -6.94
C ARG A 42 3.03 14.07 -8.36
N ALA A 43 1.92 13.90 -9.07
CA ALA A 43 1.91 13.41 -10.45
C ALA A 43 0.96 14.24 -11.32
N PRO A 44 1.25 14.39 -12.64
CA PRO A 44 0.40 15.12 -13.56
C PRO A 44 -0.88 14.34 -13.85
N ASP A 45 -1.95 15.06 -14.20
CA ASP A 45 -3.11 14.49 -14.88
C ASP A 45 -2.96 14.64 -16.42
N ARG A 46 -3.95 14.19 -17.18
CA ARG A 46 -4.00 14.33 -18.65
C ARG A 46 -3.97 15.78 -19.16
N TYR A 47 -4.19 16.76 -18.28
CA TYR A 47 -4.15 18.19 -18.56
C TYR A 47 -2.86 18.85 -18.06
N GLY A 48 -1.89 18.06 -17.58
CA GLY A 48 -0.61 18.54 -17.03
C GLY A 48 -0.71 19.11 -15.61
N ARG A 49 -1.85 18.96 -14.92
CA ARG A 49 -2.03 19.49 -13.56
C ARG A 49 -1.44 18.52 -12.54
N MET A 50 -0.47 19.00 -11.77
CA MET A 50 0.15 18.23 -10.69
C MET A 50 -0.77 18.17 -9.46
N ALA A 51 -1.07 16.97 -8.97
CA ALA A 51 -1.73 16.78 -7.68
C ALA A 51 -1.04 15.68 -6.86
N ASN A 52 -1.13 15.77 -5.53
CA ASN A 52 -0.72 14.68 -4.66
C ASN A 52 -1.71 13.51 -4.81
N VAL A 53 -1.23 12.32 -5.18
CA VAL A 53 -2.08 11.13 -5.33
C VAL A 53 -2.10 10.26 -4.08
N LEU A 54 -1.48 10.70 -2.99
CA LEU A 54 -1.57 10.09 -1.66
C LEU A 54 -2.52 10.93 -0.79
N LEU A 55 -3.40 10.28 -0.04
CA LEU A 55 -4.38 10.96 0.83
C LEU A 55 -3.93 11.12 2.28
N ALA A 56 -3.20 10.13 2.78
CA ALA A 56 -2.71 10.11 4.14
C ALA A 56 -1.24 9.72 4.13
N ASP A 57 -0.60 10.17 5.20
CA ASP A 57 0.74 9.80 5.60
C ASP A 57 0.87 8.27 5.72
N ALA A 58 1.46 7.64 4.72
CA ALA A 58 1.47 6.19 4.61
C ALA A 58 2.67 5.56 5.32
N GLY A 59 2.56 5.36 6.62
CA GLY A 59 3.51 4.63 7.47
C GLY A 59 4.02 3.31 6.84
N ILE A 60 5.25 2.90 7.17
CA ILE A 60 5.63 1.49 7.09
C ILE A 60 5.35 0.87 8.48
N ASP A 61 4.35 0.01 8.59
CA ASP A 61 4.22 -0.86 9.77
C ASP A 61 5.27 -1.97 9.68
N ALA A 62 6.44 -1.71 10.26
CA ALA A 62 7.41 -2.75 10.57
C ALA A 62 6.99 -3.43 11.89
N HIS A 63 6.12 -4.42 11.85
CA HIS A 63 5.80 -5.19 13.06
C HIS A 63 6.97 -6.10 13.47
N ALA A 64 7.61 -5.72 14.57
CA ALA A 64 8.07 -6.66 15.56
C ALA A 64 6.88 -6.91 16.49
N GLY A 65 6.94 -7.99 17.26
CA GLY A 65 5.92 -8.33 18.25
C GLY A 65 5.49 -7.16 19.14
N ALA A 66 4.30 -7.30 19.70
CA ALA A 66 3.71 -6.36 20.65
C ALA A 66 4.77 -5.89 21.68
N ALA A 67 4.92 -4.57 21.80
CA ALA A 67 5.83 -3.84 22.72
C ALA A 67 7.30 -3.61 22.28
N ALA A 68 7.57 -3.39 20.99
CA ALA A 68 8.86 -2.83 20.58
C ALA A 68 8.85 -1.28 20.61
N ALA A 69 9.91 -0.67 21.16
CA ALA A 69 10.16 0.78 21.10
C ALA A 69 10.10 1.32 19.65
N PRO A 70 9.80 2.62 19.44
CA PRO A 70 9.78 3.20 18.10
C PRO A 70 11.12 2.96 17.40
N VAL A 71 11.04 2.33 16.22
CA VAL A 71 12.21 1.99 15.41
C VAL A 71 12.80 3.29 14.89
N ARG A 72 14.08 3.53 15.20
CA ARG A 72 14.81 4.67 14.63
C ARG A 72 15.38 4.28 13.27
N TRP A 73 14.82 4.88 12.24
CA TRP A 73 15.35 4.82 10.89
C TRP A 73 16.49 5.83 10.72
N ARG A 74 17.43 5.49 9.84
CA ARG A 74 18.52 6.37 9.41
C ARG A 74 18.56 6.40 7.90
N GLY A 75 18.24 7.55 7.34
CA GLY A 75 18.16 7.81 5.92
C GLY A 75 19.42 8.49 5.38
N HIS A 76 19.82 8.11 4.18
CA HIS A 76 20.80 8.86 3.40
C HIS A 76 20.38 8.89 1.93
N LEU A 77 20.80 9.94 1.24
CA LEU A 77 20.65 10.00 -0.21
C LEU A 77 21.59 8.98 -0.85
N ALA A 78 21.05 8.23 -1.80
CA ALA A 78 21.78 7.37 -2.71
C ALA A 78 21.65 7.95 -4.13
N GLU A 79 22.46 7.48 -5.08
CA GLU A 79 22.38 7.96 -6.47
C GLU A 79 20.95 7.74 -7.03
N GLY A 80 20.25 8.84 -7.32
CA GLY A 80 18.85 8.82 -7.78
C GLY A 80 17.82 8.35 -6.75
N GLY A 81 18.16 8.20 -5.47
CA GLY A 81 17.29 7.54 -4.49
C GLY A 81 17.54 7.88 -3.02
N VAL A 82 16.86 7.15 -2.14
CA VAL A 82 17.01 7.23 -0.68
C VAL A 82 17.14 5.82 -0.11
N SER A 83 18.11 5.63 0.77
CA SER A 83 18.29 4.40 1.53
C SER A 83 18.01 4.65 3.00
N LEU A 84 17.04 3.92 3.58
CA LEU A 84 16.70 3.98 5.00
C LEU A 84 17.00 2.64 5.68
N LEU A 85 17.77 2.70 6.76
CA LEU A 85 18.11 1.54 7.58
C LEU A 85 17.44 1.64 8.94
N ALA A 86 16.74 0.59 9.33
CA ALA A 86 16.20 0.37 10.66
C ALA A 86 16.93 -0.83 11.30
N ALA A 87 17.67 -0.58 12.38
CA ALA A 87 18.26 -1.65 13.18
C ALA A 87 17.37 -1.95 14.38
N ARG A 88 16.83 -3.18 14.45
CA ARG A 88 16.03 -3.66 15.59
C ARG A 88 16.77 -4.86 16.14
N GLY A 89 16.92 -4.96 17.45
CA GLY A 89 17.79 -5.98 18.05
C GLY A 89 17.51 -7.42 17.60
N ASP A 90 16.31 -7.71 17.11
CA ASP A 90 15.87 -8.98 16.53
C ASP A 90 15.91 -9.04 14.98
N ALA A 91 15.83 -7.90 14.28
CA ALA A 91 15.93 -7.83 12.83
C ALA A 91 16.37 -6.45 12.29
N ASP A 92 17.26 -6.45 11.31
CA ASP A 92 17.65 -5.27 10.54
C ASP A 92 16.85 -5.20 9.24
N MET A 93 16.35 -4.01 8.91
CA MET A 93 15.59 -3.73 7.70
C MET A 93 16.22 -2.58 6.92
N LEU A 94 16.57 -2.83 5.66
CA LEU A 94 17.00 -1.83 4.70
C LEU A 94 15.91 -1.62 3.65
N VAL A 95 15.52 -0.37 3.44
CA VAL A 95 14.56 0.03 2.40
C VAL A 95 15.22 1.04 1.48
N ASN A 96 15.23 0.73 0.19
CA ASN A 96 15.75 1.63 -0.85
C ASN A 96 14.60 2.11 -1.73
N TYR A 97 14.44 3.42 -1.82
CA TYR A 97 13.52 4.11 -2.71
C TYR A 97 14.28 4.69 -3.91
N HIS A 98 13.74 4.49 -5.10
CA HIS A 98 14.22 5.09 -6.34
C HIS A 98 13.04 5.55 -7.19
N LEU A 99 13.12 6.76 -7.73
CA LEU A 99 12.09 7.30 -8.63
C LEU A 99 12.69 7.47 -10.02
N ASP A 100 12.21 6.67 -10.97
CA ASP A 100 12.63 6.72 -12.37
C ASP A 100 11.88 7.80 -13.16
N ASP A 101 12.46 8.19 -14.31
CA ASP A 101 11.90 9.16 -15.25
C ASP A 101 10.59 8.70 -15.91
N ASP A 102 10.32 7.39 -15.94
CA ASP A 102 9.08 6.83 -16.49
C ASP A 102 7.89 6.81 -15.51
N GLY A 103 8.08 7.40 -14.33
CA GLY A 103 7.10 7.48 -13.24
C GLY A 103 7.10 6.26 -12.31
N SER A 104 8.09 5.37 -12.41
CA SER A 104 8.22 4.21 -11.52
C SER A 104 8.91 4.59 -10.21
N LEU A 105 8.19 4.42 -9.09
CA LEU A 105 8.75 4.39 -7.74
C LEU A 105 9.07 2.93 -7.38
N ILE A 106 10.35 2.61 -7.37
CA ILE A 106 10.89 1.30 -7.00
C ILE A 106 11.23 1.30 -5.52
N ILE A 107 10.72 0.29 -4.80
CA ILE A 107 10.96 0.08 -3.37
C ILE A 107 11.56 -1.32 -3.20
N ASN A 108 12.81 -1.37 -2.74
CA ASN A 108 13.50 -2.62 -2.44
C ASN A 108 13.65 -2.78 -0.93
N TYR A 109 13.11 -3.86 -0.40
CA TYR A 109 13.22 -4.26 0.99
C TYR A 109 14.27 -5.36 1.12
N GLN A 110 15.12 -5.25 2.13
CA GLN A 110 15.97 -6.33 2.59
C GLN A 110 15.82 -6.47 4.10
N VAL A 111 15.51 -7.68 4.58
CA VAL A 111 15.38 -7.97 6.01
C VAL A 111 16.31 -9.12 6.38
N VAL A 112 17.05 -8.94 7.46
CA VAL A 112 17.91 -9.97 8.07
C VAL A 112 17.53 -10.08 9.54
N ALA A 113 17.26 -11.28 10.02
CA ALA A 113 16.83 -11.51 11.40
C ALA A 113 17.90 -12.24 12.22
N ALA A 114 18.06 -11.84 13.48
CA ALA A 114 18.91 -12.50 14.47
C ALA A 114 18.17 -13.59 15.25
N SER A 115 16.83 -13.55 15.24
CA SER A 115 15.93 -14.57 15.78
C SER A 115 14.79 -14.84 14.79
N PRO A 116 14.02 -15.95 14.91
CA PRO A 116 12.86 -16.16 14.05
C PRO A 116 11.84 -15.03 14.20
N VAL A 117 11.62 -14.25 13.14
CA VAL A 117 10.64 -13.16 13.12
C VAL A 117 9.57 -13.43 12.07
N PRO A 118 8.31 -13.08 12.33
CA PRO A 118 7.29 -13.16 11.29
C PRO A 118 7.58 -12.17 10.17
N LEU A 119 7.39 -12.60 8.93
CA LEU A 119 7.67 -11.78 7.77
C LEU A 119 6.51 -10.80 7.50
N GLN A 120 6.70 -9.53 7.85
CA GLN A 120 5.85 -8.39 7.46
C GLN A 120 6.76 -7.18 7.22
N ALA A 121 6.87 -6.73 5.98
CA ALA A 121 7.79 -5.64 5.59
C ALA A 121 7.15 -4.78 4.50
N ASN A 122 6.15 -4.00 4.89
CA ASN A 122 5.26 -3.39 3.92
C ASN A 122 5.10 -1.90 4.15
N ALA A 123 5.17 -1.13 3.07
CA ALA A 123 4.60 0.22 3.05
C ALA A 123 3.09 0.12 2.81
N TYR A 124 2.33 1.02 3.42
CA TYR A 124 0.87 1.02 3.36
C TYR A 124 0.32 2.30 2.68
N PRO A 125 0.70 2.61 1.42
CA PRO A 125 0.23 3.80 0.73
C PRO A 125 -1.29 3.80 0.52
N CYS A 126 -1.93 4.86 1.00
CA CYS A 126 -3.32 5.19 0.70
C CYS A 126 -3.38 6.19 -0.46
N PHE A 127 -3.80 5.70 -1.62
CA PHE A 127 -3.88 6.44 -2.86
C PHE A 127 -5.27 7.04 -3.10
N ASN A 128 -5.27 8.17 -3.79
CA ASN A 128 -6.41 8.66 -4.55
C ASN A 128 -5.92 9.35 -5.83
N LEU A 129 -6.09 8.67 -6.97
CA LEU A 129 -5.57 9.14 -8.26
C LEU A 129 -6.26 10.41 -8.78
N ASN A 130 -7.44 10.77 -8.29
CA ASN A 130 -8.07 12.05 -8.68
C ASN A 130 -7.49 13.25 -7.90
N GLY A 131 -6.52 13.03 -7.01
CA GLY A 131 -5.88 14.06 -6.20
C GLY A 131 -6.70 14.46 -4.97
N GLY A 132 -7.59 13.59 -4.50
CA GLY A 132 -8.42 13.83 -3.32
C GLY A 132 -9.60 14.79 -3.56
N ILE A 133 -9.93 15.08 -4.82
CA ILE A 133 -11.06 15.97 -5.17
C ILE A 133 -12.42 15.29 -4.99
N ALA A 134 -12.44 13.97 -5.05
CA ALA A 134 -13.62 13.13 -4.89
C ALA A 134 -13.21 11.75 -4.35
N GLY A 135 -14.18 10.92 -3.98
CA GLY A 135 -13.91 9.55 -3.57
C GLY A 135 -13.40 8.64 -4.70
N VAL A 136 -13.10 7.39 -4.37
CA VAL A 136 -12.48 6.38 -5.26
C VAL A 136 -13.48 5.50 -6.00
N ASP A 137 -14.75 5.89 -5.99
CA ASP A 137 -15.85 5.09 -6.55
C ASP A 137 -15.65 4.76 -8.03
N ASP A 138 -15.16 5.72 -8.79
CA ASP A 138 -15.00 5.64 -10.25
C ASP A 138 -13.63 5.09 -10.66
N HIS A 139 -12.72 4.86 -9.70
CA HIS A 139 -11.44 4.21 -9.98
C HIS A 139 -11.67 2.79 -10.47
N MET A 140 -11.12 2.50 -11.65
CA MET A 140 -11.19 1.21 -12.32
C MET A 140 -10.04 0.34 -11.82
N LEU A 141 -10.36 -0.67 -11.02
CA LEU A 141 -9.40 -1.61 -10.44
C LEU A 141 -9.34 -2.90 -11.26
N ARG A 142 -8.13 -3.40 -11.49
CA ARG A 142 -7.82 -4.76 -11.92
C ARG A 142 -6.84 -5.39 -10.95
N ILE A 143 -7.09 -6.63 -10.55
CA ILE A 143 -6.18 -7.45 -9.75
C ILE A 143 -5.96 -8.78 -10.48
N GLU A 144 -4.70 -9.16 -10.65
CA GLU A 144 -4.31 -10.45 -11.21
C GLU A 144 -4.46 -11.55 -10.14
N ALA A 145 -5.69 -11.92 -9.80
CA ALA A 145 -5.99 -12.94 -8.79
C ALA A 145 -7.25 -13.74 -9.14
N ASP A 146 -7.22 -15.04 -8.86
CA ASP A 146 -8.39 -15.93 -9.02
C ASP A 146 -9.03 -16.33 -7.68
N TYR A 147 -8.33 -16.05 -6.57
CA TYR A 147 -8.76 -16.37 -5.21
C TYR A 147 -8.48 -15.21 -4.25
N TYR A 148 -9.32 -15.09 -3.24
CA TYR A 148 -9.14 -14.17 -2.12
C TYR A 148 -9.36 -14.89 -0.79
N VAL A 149 -8.90 -14.27 0.28
CA VAL A 149 -9.06 -14.75 1.66
C VAL A 149 -10.36 -14.20 2.22
N GLU A 150 -11.21 -15.10 2.70
CA GLU A 150 -12.39 -14.74 3.48
C GLU A 150 -11.99 -14.42 4.92
N VAL A 151 -12.65 -13.42 5.50
CA VAL A 151 -12.46 -12.96 6.87
C VAL A 151 -13.71 -13.20 7.73
N ASP A 152 -13.50 -13.28 9.04
CA ASP A 152 -14.58 -13.25 10.02
C ASP A 152 -14.91 -11.82 10.49
N ALA A 153 -15.73 -11.70 11.54
CA ALA A 153 -16.16 -10.42 12.09
C ALA A 153 -15.03 -9.62 12.76
N ASP A 154 -13.93 -10.27 13.12
CA ASP A 154 -12.74 -9.63 13.70
C ASP A 154 -11.69 -9.31 12.61
N GLY A 155 -12.00 -9.57 11.33
CA GLY A 155 -11.09 -9.41 10.20
C GLY A 155 -10.06 -10.54 10.08
N ALA A 156 -10.19 -11.61 10.87
CA ALA A 156 -9.21 -12.70 10.85
C ALA A 156 -9.43 -13.60 9.62
N PRO A 157 -8.35 -14.04 8.95
CA PRO A 157 -8.43 -14.99 7.83
C PRO A 157 -9.07 -16.34 8.24
N VAL A 158 -10.20 -16.70 7.62
CA VAL A 158 -10.93 -17.94 7.91
C VAL A 158 -11.07 -18.89 6.72
N GLY A 159 -10.98 -18.40 5.48
CA GLY A 159 -11.19 -19.23 4.30
C GLY A 159 -10.50 -18.73 3.04
N VAL A 160 -10.61 -19.53 1.98
CA VAL A 160 -10.23 -19.12 0.62
C VAL A 160 -11.45 -19.30 -0.27
N ALA A 161 -11.81 -18.24 -1.01
CA ALA A 161 -12.89 -18.28 -1.98
C ALA A 161 -12.37 -17.87 -3.36
N ALA A 162 -13.01 -18.39 -4.40
CA ALA A 162 -12.76 -17.95 -5.77
C ALA A 162 -13.38 -16.55 -5.98
N VAL A 163 -12.71 -15.68 -6.72
CA VAL A 163 -13.24 -14.34 -7.02
C VAL A 163 -14.41 -14.38 -8.01
N GLY A 164 -14.50 -15.44 -8.81
CA GLY A 164 -15.49 -15.53 -9.90
C GLY A 164 -16.93 -15.41 -9.40
N ARG A 165 -17.71 -14.51 -10.03
CA ARG A 165 -19.13 -14.25 -9.69
C ARG A 165 -19.35 -13.61 -8.31
N THR A 166 -18.32 -13.01 -7.72
CA THR A 166 -18.42 -12.25 -6.46
C THR A 166 -18.07 -10.77 -6.70
N PRO A 167 -18.30 -9.85 -5.74
CA PRO A 167 -17.82 -8.47 -5.89
C PRO A 167 -16.29 -8.36 -5.95
N PHE A 168 -15.56 -9.41 -5.58
CA PHE A 168 -14.10 -9.48 -5.60
C PHE A 168 -13.54 -9.82 -6.99
N ASP A 169 -14.39 -10.06 -8.01
CA ASP A 169 -13.94 -10.37 -9.38
C ASP A 169 -13.37 -9.12 -10.10
N PHE A 170 -12.12 -8.78 -9.81
CA PHE A 170 -11.35 -7.72 -10.48
C PHE A 170 -10.38 -8.26 -11.54
N ARG A 171 -10.60 -9.48 -12.05
CA ARG A 171 -9.76 -10.04 -13.13
C ARG A 171 -9.85 -9.24 -14.42
N GLN A 172 -10.97 -8.55 -14.61
CA GLN A 172 -11.15 -7.50 -15.61
C GLN A 172 -11.33 -6.15 -14.90
N PRO A 173 -10.88 -5.03 -15.50
CA PRO A 173 -11.06 -3.72 -14.91
C PRO A 173 -12.52 -3.44 -14.55
N ALA A 174 -12.78 -3.09 -13.29
CA ALA A 174 -14.11 -2.75 -12.80
C ALA A 174 -14.05 -1.59 -11.79
N PRO A 175 -15.08 -0.73 -11.74
CA PRO A 175 -15.11 0.39 -10.81
C PRO A 175 -15.27 -0.11 -9.37
N ILE A 176 -14.53 0.46 -8.42
CA ILE A 176 -14.57 0.08 -6.99
C ILE A 176 -15.96 0.32 -6.41
N GLY A 177 -16.55 1.48 -6.69
CA GLY A 177 -17.80 1.96 -6.09
C GLY A 177 -18.99 1.02 -6.29
N PRO A 178 -19.32 0.61 -7.53
CA PRO A 178 -20.38 -0.36 -7.80
C PRO A 178 -20.18 -1.72 -7.14
N ARG A 179 -18.93 -2.20 -6.98
CA ARG A 179 -18.65 -3.48 -6.32
C ARG A 179 -18.95 -3.43 -4.82
N LEU A 180 -18.70 -2.29 -4.16
CA LEU A 180 -19.05 -2.07 -2.75
C LEU A 180 -20.57 -2.13 -2.47
N ARG A 181 -21.42 -2.03 -3.50
CA ARG A 181 -22.88 -2.06 -3.36
C ARG A 181 -23.48 -3.46 -3.49
N TRP A 182 -22.67 -4.48 -3.75
CA TRP A 182 -23.15 -5.86 -3.84
C TRP A 182 -23.65 -6.35 -2.48
N LEU A 183 -24.71 -7.16 -2.50
CA LEU A 183 -25.21 -7.84 -1.31
C LEU A 183 -24.34 -9.06 -1.03
N ASP A 184 -23.19 -8.82 -0.44
CA ASP A 184 -22.19 -9.84 -0.12
C ASP A 184 -21.81 -9.79 1.37
N SER A 185 -21.63 -10.95 2.00
CA SER A 185 -21.33 -11.03 3.43
C SER A 185 -19.94 -10.50 3.76
N GLN A 186 -18.95 -10.72 2.91
CA GLN A 186 -17.56 -10.33 3.15
C GLN A 186 -17.40 -8.81 3.05
N ILE A 187 -18.05 -8.17 2.07
CA ILE A 187 -18.11 -6.69 1.98
C ILE A 187 -18.79 -6.08 3.21
N ARG A 188 -19.85 -6.72 3.71
CA ARG A 188 -20.56 -6.22 4.90
C ARG A 188 -19.73 -6.39 6.17
N LEU A 189 -19.06 -7.52 6.34
CA LEU A 189 -18.22 -7.82 7.51
C LEU A 189 -17.07 -6.82 7.62
N ALA A 190 -16.37 -6.56 6.50
CA ALA A 190 -15.26 -5.61 6.47
C ALA A 190 -15.69 -4.13 6.37
N GLY A 191 -16.98 -3.84 6.15
CA GLY A 191 -17.47 -2.47 5.90
C GLY A 191 -16.93 -1.86 4.59
N GLY A 192 -16.45 -2.70 3.67
CA GLY A 192 -15.78 -2.30 2.44
C GLY A 192 -14.91 -3.44 1.90
N PHE A 193 -13.89 -3.09 1.11
CA PHE A 193 -12.79 -4.02 0.86
C PHE A 193 -11.75 -3.86 1.96
N ASP A 194 -11.41 -4.97 2.61
CA ASP A 194 -10.16 -5.16 3.36
C ASP A 194 -9.77 -6.64 3.28
N HIS A 195 -9.37 -7.10 2.09
CA HIS A 195 -9.15 -8.52 1.83
C HIS A 195 -7.83 -8.78 1.12
N CYS A 196 -7.24 -9.93 1.46
CA CYS A 196 -6.02 -10.42 0.83
C CYS A 196 -6.37 -11.26 -0.41
N PHE A 197 -5.72 -10.96 -1.53
CA PHE A 197 -5.83 -11.69 -2.79
C PHE A 197 -4.57 -12.52 -3.03
N PHE A 198 -4.74 -13.77 -3.49
CA PHE A 198 -3.61 -14.57 -3.95
C PHE A 198 -3.29 -14.19 -5.39
N VAL A 199 -2.10 -13.64 -5.61
CA VAL A 199 -1.67 -13.21 -6.94
C VAL A 199 -1.55 -14.45 -7.84
N ARG A 200 -2.11 -14.36 -9.05
CA ARG A 200 -2.19 -15.43 -10.04
C ARG A 200 -0.81 -16.08 -10.25
N SER A 201 -0.85 -17.40 -10.47
CA SER A 201 0.30 -18.29 -10.65
C SER A 201 1.04 -18.72 -9.37
N HIS A 202 0.63 -18.29 -8.17
CA HIS A 202 1.40 -18.55 -6.94
C HIS A 202 0.58 -18.91 -5.69
N TYR A 203 -0.35 -19.86 -5.83
CA TYR A 203 -1.12 -20.39 -4.70
C TYR A 203 -0.25 -21.11 -3.65
N THR A 204 0.91 -21.65 -4.05
CA THR A 204 1.82 -22.44 -3.21
C THR A 204 2.77 -21.58 -2.34
N GLY A 205 2.77 -20.25 -2.51
CA GLY A 205 3.62 -19.31 -1.77
C GLY A 205 5.05 -19.14 -2.32
N GLY A 206 5.82 -18.24 -1.68
CA GLY A 206 7.21 -17.91 -2.03
C GLY A 206 7.37 -16.63 -2.87
N GLN A 207 8.58 -16.07 -2.89
CA GLN A 207 8.91 -14.90 -3.70
C GLN A 207 9.07 -15.28 -5.18
N CYS A 208 8.65 -14.39 -6.06
CA CYS A 208 8.52 -14.64 -7.48
C CYS A 208 9.29 -13.60 -8.31
N ALA A 209 9.38 -13.83 -9.62
CA ALA A 209 9.81 -12.78 -10.54
C ALA A 209 8.89 -11.56 -10.43
N LEU A 210 9.48 -10.37 -10.60
CA LEU A 210 8.74 -9.11 -10.63
C LEU A 210 7.71 -9.17 -11.76
N ARG A 211 6.44 -8.95 -11.42
CA ARG A 211 5.30 -9.05 -12.34
C ARG A 211 4.21 -8.07 -11.96
N GLU A 212 3.36 -7.70 -12.92
CA GLU A 212 2.20 -6.86 -12.64
C GLU A 212 1.20 -7.64 -11.75
N VAL A 213 0.76 -6.99 -10.67
CA VAL A 213 -0.12 -7.57 -9.64
C VAL A 213 -1.48 -6.88 -9.66
N ALA A 214 -1.49 -5.56 -9.85
CA ALA A 214 -2.71 -4.78 -9.93
C ALA A 214 -2.52 -3.54 -10.80
N CYS A 215 -3.63 -3.00 -11.27
CA CYS A 215 -3.68 -1.73 -11.98
C CYS A 215 -4.93 -0.96 -11.53
N VAL A 216 -4.78 0.33 -11.27
CA VAL A 216 -5.88 1.25 -10.98
C VAL A 216 -5.82 2.41 -11.94
N PHE A 217 -6.97 2.77 -12.51
CA PHE A 217 -7.10 3.89 -13.43
C PHE A 217 -8.22 4.82 -12.95
N ASP A 218 -7.95 6.12 -12.92
CA ASP A 218 -8.99 7.14 -12.73
C ASP A 218 -9.36 7.76 -14.09
N PRO A 219 -10.57 7.51 -14.62
CA PRO A 219 -11.00 8.08 -15.89
C PRO A 219 -10.94 9.61 -15.93
N GLY A 220 -11.25 10.28 -14.80
CA GLY A 220 -11.36 11.74 -14.73
C GLY A 220 -10.01 12.43 -14.93
N SER A 221 -8.99 12.02 -14.18
CA SER A 221 -7.63 12.55 -14.31
C SER A 221 -6.83 11.92 -15.46
N GLY A 222 -7.19 10.71 -15.90
CA GLY A 222 -6.36 9.93 -16.82
C GLY A 222 -5.13 9.29 -16.16
N ARG A 223 -4.96 9.41 -14.84
CA ARG A 223 -3.85 8.78 -14.13
C ARG A 223 -4.08 7.29 -14.00
N ARG A 224 -3.03 6.53 -14.24
CA ARG A 224 -2.97 5.08 -14.11
C ARG A 224 -1.84 4.70 -13.16
N LEU A 225 -2.18 3.98 -12.10
CA LEU A 225 -1.25 3.36 -11.17
C LEU A 225 -1.11 1.88 -11.50
N GLN A 226 0.07 1.44 -11.92
CA GLN A 226 0.41 0.03 -12.03
C GLN A 226 1.22 -0.40 -10.82
N LEU A 227 0.95 -1.61 -10.31
CA LEU A 227 1.68 -2.22 -9.22
C LEU A 227 2.35 -3.49 -9.71
N TYR A 228 3.67 -3.55 -9.57
CA TYR A 228 4.45 -4.76 -9.79
C TYR A 228 5.06 -5.21 -8.47
N SER A 229 5.13 -6.52 -8.23
CA SER A 229 5.78 -7.04 -7.04
C SER A 229 6.34 -8.45 -7.21
N THR A 230 7.33 -8.78 -6.40
CA THR A 230 7.85 -10.13 -6.19
C THR A 230 6.99 -10.94 -5.22
N GLU A 231 6.07 -10.31 -4.49
CA GLU A 231 5.27 -10.97 -3.45
C GLU A 231 4.17 -11.89 -3.99
N ALA A 232 3.71 -12.81 -3.15
CA ALA A 232 2.73 -13.84 -3.50
C ALA A 232 1.27 -13.38 -3.31
N ALA A 233 1.03 -12.39 -2.46
CA ALA A 233 -0.30 -11.92 -2.10
C ALA A 233 -0.40 -10.39 -2.16
N LEU A 234 -1.62 -9.89 -2.23
CA LEU A 234 -1.93 -8.46 -2.26
C LEU A 234 -3.08 -8.18 -1.28
N GLN A 235 -2.84 -7.37 -0.25
CA GLN A 235 -3.94 -6.77 0.51
C GLN A 235 -4.51 -5.62 -0.31
N PHE A 236 -5.82 -5.63 -0.53
CA PHE A 236 -6.55 -4.50 -1.10
C PHE A 236 -7.56 -3.98 -0.07
N PHE A 237 -7.46 -2.69 0.22
CA PHE A 237 -8.42 -2.00 1.07
C PHE A 237 -9.02 -0.77 0.37
N SER A 238 -10.28 -0.49 0.68
CA SER A 238 -11.00 0.72 0.25
C SER A 238 -11.38 1.55 1.47
N GLY A 239 -10.86 2.78 1.55
CA GLY A 239 -11.01 3.68 2.68
C GLY A 239 -9.69 4.02 3.35
N ASP A 240 -9.75 4.86 4.38
CA ASP A 240 -8.60 5.20 5.22
C ASP A 240 -8.51 4.23 6.41
N ARG A 241 -7.35 3.59 6.60
CA ARG A 241 -7.09 2.60 7.67
C ARG A 241 -6.92 3.26 9.04
N ASP A 242 -6.61 4.56 9.10
CA ASP A 242 -6.33 5.30 10.34
C ASP A 242 -7.57 5.89 11.06
N ALA A 243 -8.78 5.51 10.63
CA ALA A 243 -9.99 5.81 11.38
C ALA A 243 -10.14 4.86 12.58
N GLY A 244 -9.30 5.00 13.60
CA GLY A 244 -9.34 4.29 14.89
C GLY A 244 -10.58 4.58 15.77
N ALA A 245 -11.75 4.75 15.17
CA ALA A 245 -13.03 4.98 15.84
C ALA A 245 -14.13 4.29 15.03
N PRO A 246 -15.21 3.78 15.67
CA PRO A 246 -16.28 3.07 14.99
C PRO A 246 -16.74 3.85 13.76
N ALA A 247 -16.62 3.18 12.60
CA ALA A 247 -16.85 3.69 11.27
C ALA A 247 -17.90 4.81 11.21
N ARG A 248 -17.45 6.04 10.89
CA ARG A 248 -18.38 7.01 10.28
C ARG A 248 -18.63 6.50 8.86
N PRO A 249 -19.87 6.23 8.45
CA PRO A 249 -20.19 5.45 7.25
C PRO A 249 -19.79 6.06 5.89
N HIS A 250 -19.04 7.17 5.86
CA HIS A 250 -18.77 7.95 4.64
C HIS A 250 -17.28 8.10 4.30
N ARG A 251 -16.34 7.64 5.15
CA ARG A 251 -14.88 7.72 4.88
C ARG A 251 -14.28 6.49 4.17
N HIS A 252 -15.06 5.42 3.98
CA HIS A 252 -14.63 4.18 3.30
C HIS A 252 -14.34 4.33 1.80
N ARG A 253 -14.38 5.55 1.28
CA ARG A 253 -14.34 5.86 -0.14
C ARG A 253 -13.40 7.01 -0.48
N ASP A 254 -12.64 7.53 0.47
CA ASP A 254 -11.75 8.64 0.17
C ASP A 254 -10.51 8.13 -0.56
N GLY A 255 -9.95 6.99 -0.15
CA GLY A 255 -8.75 6.39 -0.73
C GLY A 255 -8.82 4.88 -0.91
N PHE A 256 -7.74 4.31 -1.43
CA PHE A 256 -7.53 2.87 -1.51
C PHE A 256 -6.05 2.54 -1.29
N GLY A 257 -5.75 1.32 -0.86
CA GLY A 257 -4.36 0.86 -0.82
C GLY A 257 -4.18 -0.54 -1.39
N LEU A 258 -2.95 -0.80 -1.80
CA LEU A 258 -2.51 -2.01 -2.49
C LEU A 258 -1.20 -2.44 -1.85
N GLU A 259 -1.21 -3.47 -1.01
CA GLU A 259 -0.05 -3.86 -0.22
C GLU A 259 0.43 -5.26 -0.61
N PRO A 260 1.52 -5.37 -1.40
CA PRO A 260 2.08 -6.68 -1.74
C PRO A 260 2.69 -7.33 -0.50
N ASN A 261 2.17 -8.47 -0.10
CA ASN A 261 2.53 -9.17 1.13
C ASN A 261 2.97 -10.60 0.84
N ALA A 262 3.76 -11.14 1.76
CA ALA A 262 3.93 -12.58 1.85
C ALA A 262 2.57 -13.28 1.97
N ARG A 263 2.52 -14.56 1.61
CA ARG A 263 1.29 -15.36 1.68
C ARG A 263 0.68 -15.26 3.11
N PRO A 264 -0.62 -14.94 3.25
CA PRO A 264 -1.25 -14.83 4.57
C PRO A 264 -1.24 -16.18 5.30
N SER A 265 -1.16 -16.15 6.63
CA SER A 265 -1.45 -17.34 7.43
C SER A 265 -2.94 -17.65 7.34
N LEU A 266 -3.29 -18.93 7.27
CA LEU A 266 -4.69 -19.36 7.21
C LEU A 266 -4.91 -20.61 8.05
N GLN A 267 -5.65 -20.47 9.15
CA GLN A 267 -5.81 -21.56 10.12
C GLN A 267 -6.61 -22.73 9.55
N SER A 268 -7.64 -22.46 8.76
CA SER A 268 -8.56 -23.47 8.21
C SER A 268 -7.87 -24.50 7.30
N VAL A 269 -6.72 -24.17 6.72
CA VAL A 269 -5.92 -25.06 5.86
C VAL A 269 -4.53 -25.32 6.44
N ALA A 270 -4.34 -25.07 7.75
CA ALA A 270 -3.08 -25.24 8.47
C ALA A 270 -1.87 -24.56 7.79
N TRP A 271 -2.10 -23.39 7.20
CA TRP A 271 -1.05 -22.59 6.61
C TRP A 271 -0.41 -21.69 7.67
N PRO A 272 0.81 -22.01 8.13
CA PRO A 272 1.47 -21.19 9.14
C PRO A 272 1.83 -19.82 8.55
N ARG A 273 2.06 -18.88 9.46
CA ARG A 273 2.66 -17.59 9.13
C ARG A 273 4.06 -17.81 8.54
N VAL A 274 4.40 -17.02 7.54
CA VAL A 274 5.75 -17.05 6.96
C VAL A 274 6.72 -16.43 7.97
N MET A 275 7.78 -17.16 8.30
CA MET A 275 8.81 -16.78 9.26
C MET A 275 10.13 -16.59 8.54
N LEU A 276 10.88 -15.55 8.91
CA LEU A 276 12.27 -15.36 8.55
C LEU A 276 13.14 -15.88 9.69
N ASN A 277 14.00 -16.86 9.41
CA ASN A 277 14.86 -17.50 10.41
C ASN A 277 16.28 -16.87 10.41
N PRO A 278 17.04 -17.06 11.51
CA PRO A 278 18.43 -16.61 11.56
C PRO A 278 19.27 -17.19 10.43
N GLY A 279 20.04 -16.33 9.76
CA GLY A 279 20.89 -16.69 8.62
C GLY A 279 20.19 -16.62 7.25
N GLU A 280 18.87 -16.41 7.21
CA GLU A 280 18.13 -16.12 5.99
C GLU A 280 18.12 -14.63 5.67
N VAL A 281 18.02 -14.29 4.38
CA VAL A 281 17.87 -12.91 3.91
C VAL A 281 16.60 -12.83 3.08
N TYR A 282 15.65 -12.02 3.54
CA TYR A 282 14.45 -11.71 2.78
C TYR A 282 14.69 -10.53 1.83
N ARG A 283 14.18 -10.60 0.60
CA ARG A 283 14.32 -9.54 -0.40
C ARG A 283 13.04 -9.32 -1.18
N GLN A 284 12.37 -8.20 -1.00
CA GLN A 284 11.15 -7.87 -1.75
C GLN A 284 11.39 -6.66 -2.65
N THR A 285 10.86 -6.72 -3.86
CA THR A 285 10.77 -5.56 -4.75
C THR A 285 9.30 -5.24 -5.01
N THR A 286 8.93 -3.99 -4.79
CA THR A 286 7.63 -3.42 -5.14
C THR A 286 7.88 -2.23 -6.05
N VAL A 287 7.16 -2.16 -7.18
CA VAL A 287 7.20 -1.01 -8.08
C VAL A 287 5.80 -0.47 -8.24
N TYR A 288 5.60 0.77 -7.81
CA TYR A 288 4.44 1.55 -8.18
C TYR A 288 4.81 2.39 -9.39
N ARG A 289 4.02 2.39 -10.45
CA ARG A 289 4.26 3.23 -11.61
C ARG A 289 3.05 4.09 -11.90
N ILE A 290 3.25 5.41 -11.91
CA ILE A 290 2.23 6.35 -12.37
C ILE A 290 2.50 6.71 -13.83
N SER A 291 1.48 6.51 -14.66
CA SER A 291 1.47 6.89 -16.07
C SER A 291 0.15 7.57 -16.42
N LEU A 292 0.06 8.11 -17.62
CA LEU A 292 -1.19 8.62 -18.19
C LEU A 292 -1.77 7.59 -19.15
N GLN A 293 -3.09 7.46 -19.13
CA GLN A 293 -3.87 6.72 -20.10
C GLN A 293 -4.96 7.63 -20.65
N ASP A 294 -5.11 7.62 -21.97
CA ASP A 294 -6.16 8.36 -22.68
C ASP A 294 -7.56 7.85 -22.33
#